data_AF-A0A1T1AQ46-F1
#
_entry.id   AF-A0A1T1AQ46-F1
#
_cell.length_a   1.000
_cell.length_b   1.000
_cell.length_c   1.000
_cell.angle_alpha   90.00
_cell.angle_beta   90.00
_cell.angle_gamma   90.00
#
_symmetry.space_group_name_H-M   'P 1'
#
loop_
_entity.id
_entity.type
_entity.pdbx_description
1 polymer ?
#
loop_
_entity_poly.entity_id
_entity_poly.type
_entity_poly.pdbx_seq_one_letter_code
_entity_poly.pdbx_strand_id
1 'polypeptide(L)'
;MKQLWMLVALAAGVAALPSQAQAEIYRCGNEYTNTKPDARAKGCKLVEGGNITVVQGTPAPKANPTPSAGSNTSKVESSQQKARDSDRRLILQDELKKALARQEELKKEYNNGEPDKQGGEARNYQKYLDRVAELKASLARTESDIAGLRREIDRLPPASSSPSQ
;
A
#
# COMPACT_ATOMS: atom_id res chain seq x y z
N MET A 1 23.64 39.63 -58.92
CA MET A 1 23.15 38.26 -59.14
C MET A 1 23.15 37.53 -57.81
N LYS A 2 21.99 37.01 -57.39
CA LYS A 2 21.78 35.82 -56.52
C LYS A 2 22.64 35.76 -55.23
N GLN A 3 22.12 35.89 -54.01
CA GLN A 3 20.84 35.44 -53.49
C GLN A 3 20.55 36.21 -52.20
N LEU A 4 19.34 36.78 -52.16
CA LEU A 4 18.50 36.83 -50.97
C LEU A 4 18.49 35.42 -50.36
N TRP A 5 18.68 35.27 -49.05
CA TRP A 5 18.01 34.30 -48.17
C TRP A 5 18.41 34.61 -46.72
N MET A 6 17.40 35.03 -45.94
CA MET A 6 17.12 34.55 -44.59
C MET A 6 18.19 34.77 -43.50
N LEU A 7 17.93 35.25 -42.30
CA LEU A 7 16.70 35.53 -41.58
C LEU A 7 17.16 36.32 -40.34
N VAL A 8 16.51 37.45 -40.11
CA VAL A 8 16.04 37.93 -38.80
C VAL A 8 16.29 36.93 -37.65
N ALA A 9 17.17 37.30 -36.71
CA ALA A 9 17.12 36.80 -35.33
C ALA A 9 17.59 37.90 -34.37
N LEU A 10 16.87 39.02 -34.40
CA LEU A 10 16.77 39.94 -33.29
C LEU A 10 15.88 39.29 -32.23
N ALA A 11 16.47 38.84 -31.11
CA ALA A 11 15.87 38.91 -29.78
C ALA A 11 16.79 38.22 -28.76
N ALA A 12 17.51 39.06 -28.01
CA ALA A 12 18.00 38.70 -26.69
C ALA A 12 16.80 38.32 -25.81
N GLY A 13 16.59 37.02 -25.61
CA GLY A 13 15.63 36.47 -24.66
C GLY A 13 16.40 35.81 -23.52
N VAL A 14 16.51 36.51 -22.40
CA VAL A 14 17.07 36.03 -21.13
C VAL A 14 16.44 34.68 -20.78
N ALA A 15 17.27 33.64 -20.69
CA ALA A 15 16.88 32.37 -20.12
C ALA A 15 16.59 32.56 -18.62
N ALA A 16 15.30 32.67 -18.27
CA ALA A 16 14.86 32.56 -16.90
C ALA A 16 15.03 31.09 -16.47
N LEU A 17 16.15 30.81 -15.79
CA LEU A 17 16.32 29.57 -15.04
C LEU A 17 15.18 29.46 -14.02
N PRO A 18 14.48 28.30 -13.89
CA PRO A 18 13.54 28.11 -12.81
C PRO A 18 14.33 28.16 -11.48
N SER A 19 14.09 29.22 -10.72
CA SER A 19 14.55 29.32 -9.34
C SER A 19 13.92 28.17 -8.56
N GLN A 20 14.71 27.13 -8.27
CA GLN A 20 14.32 26.03 -7.40
C GLN A 20 14.21 26.62 -5.99
N ALA A 21 13.01 27.06 -5.62
CA ALA A 21 12.69 27.45 -4.26
C ALA A 21 12.88 26.20 -3.37
N GLN A 22 14.02 26.11 -2.71
CA GLN A 22 14.29 25.11 -1.69
C GLN A 22 13.23 25.33 -0.59
N ALA A 23 12.27 24.42 -0.47
CA ALA A 23 11.21 24.57 0.52
C ALA A 23 11.83 24.57 1.92
N GLU A 24 11.68 25.68 2.64
CA GLU A 24 12.18 25.85 4.00
C GLU A 24 11.46 24.87 4.94
N ILE A 25 12.21 23.92 5.51
CA ILE A 25 11.68 22.95 6.47
C ILE A 25 11.98 23.45 7.88
N TYR A 26 10.96 23.49 8.73
CA TYR A 26 11.08 23.89 10.13
C TYR A 26 10.87 22.69 11.04
N ARG A 27 11.71 22.54 12.06
CA ARG A 27 11.55 21.55 13.14
C ARG A 27 11.09 22.23 14.41
N CYS A 28 9.85 21.93 14.82
CA CYS A 28 9.21 22.41 16.03
C CYS A 28 9.22 21.28 17.08
N GLY A 29 10.34 21.09 17.77
CA GLY A 29 10.53 19.95 18.68
C GLY A 29 10.67 18.62 17.94
N ASN A 30 9.60 17.81 17.91
CA ASN A 30 9.55 16.50 17.23
C ASN A 30 8.80 16.52 15.89
N GLU A 31 8.19 17.64 15.52
CA GLU A 31 7.41 17.77 14.30
C GLU A 31 8.19 18.53 13.22
N TYR A 32 8.08 18.07 11.97
CA TYR A 32 8.66 18.72 10.79
C TYR A 32 7.54 19.32 9.95
N THR A 33 7.68 20.59 9.58
CA THR A 33 6.69 21.30 8.76
C THR A 33 7.34 22.07 7.63
N ASN A 34 6.62 22.16 6.50
CA ASN A 34 6.98 22.98 5.34
C ASN A 34 6.28 24.35 5.35
N THR A 35 5.56 24.69 6.43
CA THR A 35 4.93 26.01 6.58
C THR A 35 5.71 26.86 7.58
N LYS A 36 5.98 28.12 7.22
CA LYS A 36 6.64 29.09 8.10
C LYS A 36 5.91 29.15 9.45
N PRO A 37 6.59 28.90 10.57
CA PRO A 37 5.97 28.88 11.89
C PRO A 37 5.48 30.29 12.25
N ASP A 38 4.30 30.35 12.87
CA ASP A 38 3.73 31.60 13.38
C ASP A 38 4.65 32.22 14.45
N ALA A 39 4.65 33.55 14.60
CA ALA A 39 5.51 34.25 15.57
C ALA A 39 5.27 33.83 17.05
N ARG A 40 4.17 33.11 17.32
CA ARG A 40 3.83 32.53 18.62
C ARG A 40 4.42 31.13 18.86
N ALA A 41 4.92 30.46 17.82
CA ALA A 41 5.52 29.14 17.90
C ALA A 41 6.97 29.22 18.41
N LYS A 42 7.12 29.37 19.73
CA LYS A 42 8.43 29.38 20.39
C LYS A 42 9.09 28.01 20.22
N GLY A 43 10.25 27.97 19.56
CA GLY A 43 11.10 26.77 19.48
C GLY A 43 11.20 26.08 18.12
N CYS A 44 10.60 26.62 17.05
CA CYS A 44 10.80 26.13 15.69
C CYS A 44 12.15 26.60 15.13
N LYS A 45 13.00 25.68 14.67
CA LYS A 45 14.28 25.99 14.02
C LYS A 45 14.24 25.61 12.55
N LEU A 46 14.81 26.44 11.67
CA LEU A 46 15.01 26.09 10.27
C LEU A 46 16.00 24.93 10.20
N VAL A 47 15.63 23.86 9.50
CA VAL A 47 16.48 22.71 9.25
C VAL A 47 17.03 22.84 7.84
N GLU A 48 18.26 23.31 7.75
CA GLU A 48 18.99 23.50 6.50
C GLU A 48 20.04 22.38 6.38
N GLY A 49 19.98 21.57 5.32
CA GLY A 49 21.10 20.70 4.93
C GLY A 49 21.30 19.37 5.66
N GLY A 50 20.24 18.57 5.88
CA GLY A 50 20.36 17.12 6.11
C GLY A 50 19.62 16.37 5.02
N ASN A 51 20.04 15.15 4.65
CA ASN A 51 19.47 14.32 3.56
C ASN A 51 17.95 14.09 3.69
N ILE A 52 17.14 15.11 3.39
CA ILE A 52 15.69 15.11 3.47
C ILE A 52 15.19 15.18 2.03
N THR A 53 14.76 14.03 1.51
CA THR A 53 14.14 13.95 0.20
C THR A 53 12.69 14.37 0.32
N VAL A 54 12.35 15.57 -0.14
CA VAL A 54 10.97 16.05 -0.18
C VAL A 54 10.28 15.46 -1.41
N VAL A 55 9.41 14.47 -1.21
CA VAL A 55 8.48 14.03 -2.26
C VAL A 55 7.34 15.04 -2.31
N GLN A 56 7.25 15.82 -3.39
CA GLN A 56 6.12 16.71 -3.62
C GLN A 56 4.85 15.88 -3.78
N GLY A 57 4.06 15.80 -2.72
CA GLY A 57 2.67 15.33 -2.80
C GLY A 57 1.81 16.40 -3.47
N THR A 58 0.81 16.00 -4.24
CA THR A 58 -0.24 16.91 -4.69
C THR A 58 -0.91 17.52 -3.45
N PRO A 59 -0.99 18.87 -3.35
CA PRO A 59 -1.60 19.49 -2.19
C PRO A 59 -3.07 19.09 -2.13
N ALA A 60 -3.43 18.31 -1.10
CA ALA A 60 -4.82 18.15 -0.73
C ALA A 60 -5.35 19.55 -0.36
N PRO A 61 -6.53 19.95 -0.87
CA PRO A 61 -7.09 21.26 -0.56
C PRO A 61 -7.21 21.39 0.97
N LYS A 62 -6.55 22.40 1.52
CA LYS A 62 -6.69 22.78 2.94
C LYS A 62 -8.14 23.19 3.14
N ALA A 63 -8.95 22.27 3.66
CA ALA A 63 -10.26 22.61 4.16
C ALA A 63 -10.06 23.59 5.32
N ASN A 64 -10.55 24.83 5.15
CA ASN A 64 -10.73 25.75 6.26
C ASN A 64 -11.52 25.01 7.35
N PRO A 65 -11.14 25.09 8.64
CA PRO A 65 -12.01 24.63 9.71
C PRO A 65 -13.16 25.62 9.82
N THR A 66 -14.15 25.50 8.94
CA THR A 66 -15.48 26.00 9.25
C THR A 66 -15.98 25.17 10.43
N PRO A 67 -16.56 25.79 11.47
CA PRO A 67 -17.27 25.02 12.49
C PRO A 67 -18.46 24.38 11.78
N SER A 68 -18.29 23.12 11.38
CA SER A 68 -19.31 22.39 10.65
C SER A 68 -20.43 22.09 11.62
N ALA A 69 -21.52 22.83 11.46
CA ALA A 69 -22.80 22.48 12.05
C ALA A 69 -23.17 21.06 11.58
N GLY A 70 -23.09 20.11 12.51
CA GLY A 70 -24.00 18.99 12.64
C GLY A 70 -24.26 18.06 11.44
N SER A 71 -23.67 16.87 11.53
CA SER A 71 -24.45 15.60 11.60
C SER A 71 -24.85 14.84 10.32
N ASN A 72 -24.46 15.23 9.10
CA ASN A 72 -24.82 14.45 7.89
C ASN A 72 -23.65 13.79 7.15
N THR A 73 -22.43 14.32 7.22
CA THR A 73 -21.26 13.74 6.54
C THR A 73 -20.73 12.50 7.28
N SER A 74 -20.75 12.50 8.62
CA SER A 74 -20.30 11.38 9.45
C SER A 74 -21.12 10.10 9.22
N LYS A 75 -22.42 10.24 8.93
CA LYS A 75 -23.30 9.09 8.68
C LYS A 75 -23.01 8.46 7.32
N VAL A 76 -22.81 9.27 6.27
CA VAL A 76 -22.44 8.81 4.93
C VAL A 76 -21.05 8.17 4.92
N GLU A 77 -20.07 8.78 5.59
CA GLU A 77 -18.75 8.17 5.77
C GLU A 77 -18.84 6.83 6.53
N SER A 78 -19.70 6.73 7.55
CA SER A 78 -19.89 5.48 8.30
C SER A 78 -20.52 4.36 7.47
N SER A 79 -21.49 4.67 6.60
CA SER A 79 -22.12 3.66 5.74
C SER A 79 -21.17 3.22 4.62
N GLN A 80 -20.40 4.16 4.06
CA GLN A 80 -19.40 3.87 3.05
C GLN A 80 -18.21 3.08 3.62
N GLN A 81 -17.81 3.36 4.87
CA GLN A 81 -16.78 2.60 5.57
C GLN A 81 -17.24 1.17 5.85
N LYS A 82 -18.48 0.98 6.32
CA LYS A 82 -19.07 -0.36 6.53
C LYS A 82 -19.14 -1.17 5.23
N ALA A 83 -19.48 -0.53 4.11
CA ALA A 83 -19.49 -1.18 2.79
C ALA A 83 -18.09 -1.66 2.39
N ARG A 84 -17.07 -0.81 2.56
CA ARG A 84 -15.67 -1.20 2.30
C ARG A 84 -15.21 -2.35 3.21
N ASP A 85 -15.57 -2.31 4.49
CA ASP A 85 -15.22 -3.37 5.43
C ASP A 85 -15.95 -4.69 5.12
N SER A 86 -17.20 -4.64 4.65
CA SER A 86 -17.91 -5.84 4.17
C SER A 86 -17.28 -6.41 2.91
N ASP A 87 -16.91 -5.56 1.94
CA ASP A 87 -16.25 -6.00 0.70
C ASP A 87 -14.90 -6.64 1.02
N ARG A 88 -14.11 -6.02 1.90
CA ARG A 88 -12.84 -6.58 2.38
C ARG A 88 -13.03 -7.94 3.04
N ARG A 89 -14.06 -8.09 3.89
CA ARG A 89 -14.37 -9.39 4.52
C ARG A 89 -14.74 -10.44 3.47
N LEU A 90 -15.55 -10.09 2.47
CA LEU A 90 -15.94 -11.01 1.40
C LEU A 90 -14.74 -11.48 0.58
N ILE A 91 -13.84 -10.56 0.21
CA ILE A 91 -12.61 -10.90 -0.53
C ILE A 91 -11.73 -11.85 0.29
N LEU A 92 -11.48 -11.55 1.57
CA LEU A 92 -10.67 -12.42 2.43
C LEU A 92 -11.31 -13.80 2.63
N GLN A 93 -12.63 -13.87 2.72
CA GLN A 93 -13.35 -15.15 2.81
C GLN A 93 -13.26 -15.97 1.51
N ASP A 94 -13.30 -15.33 0.35
CA ASP A 94 -13.10 -16.00 -0.93
C ASP A 94 -11.67 -16.54 -1.07
N GLU A 95 -10.67 -15.74 -0.71
CA GLU A 95 -9.27 -16.18 -0.67
C GLU A 95 -9.04 -17.32 0.33
N LEU A 96 -9.68 -17.26 1.50
CA LEU A 96 -9.67 -18.36 2.47
C LEU A 96 -10.23 -19.66 1.87
N LYS A 97 -11.35 -19.59 1.15
CA LYS A 97 -11.95 -20.76 0.49
C LYS A 97 -11.00 -21.34 -0.57
N LYS A 98 -10.38 -20.49 -1.39
CA LYS A 98 -9.38 -20.93 -2.39
C LYS A 98 -8.17 -21.59 -1.74
N ALA A 99 -7.67 -21.02 -0.64
CA ALA A 99 -6.54 -21.58 0.10
C ALA A 99 -6.87 -22.94 0.73
N LEU A 100 -8.08 -23.09 1.30
CA LEU A 100 -8.58 -24.37 1.81
C LEU A 100 -8.71 -25.41 0.71
N ALA A 101 -9.27 -25.05 -0.46
CA ALA A 101 -9.37 -25.96 -1.59
C ALA A 101 -7.99 -26.44 -2.08
N ARG A 102 -7.02 -25.52 -2.21
CA ARG A 102 -5.63 -25.86 -2.53
C ARG A 102 -4.99 -26.78 -1.47
N GLN A 103 -5.26 -26.54 -0.19
CA GLN A 103 -4.78 -27.41 0.87
C GLN A 103 -5.34 -28.83 0.74
N GLU A 104 -6.63 -28.98 0.45
CA GLU A 104 -7.25 -30.29 0.27
C GLU A 104 -6.67 -31.04 -0.93
N GLU A 105 -6.43 -30.35 -2.05
CA GLU A 105 -5.78 -30.91 -3.22
C GLU A 105 -4.35 -31.39 -2.90
N LEU A 106 -3.54 -30.53 -2.27
CA LEU A 106 -2.18 -30.88 -1.85
C LEU A 106 -2.18 -32.04 -0.85
N LYS A 107 -3.15 -32.13 0.06
CA LYS A 107 -3.27 -33.25 1.01
C LYS A 107 -3.60 -34.55 0.30
N LYS A 108 -4.48 -34.51 -0.71
CA LYS A 108 -4.81 -35.68 -1.53
C LYS A 108 -3.58 -36.14 -2.32
N GLU A 109 -2.85 -35.22 -2.94
CA GLU A 109 -1.63 -35.58 -3.67
C GLU A 109 -0.53 -36.10 -2.74
N TYR A 110 -0.33 -35.45 -1.57
CA TYR A 110 0.66 -35.87 -0.59
C TYR A 110 0.39 -37.26 -0.03
N ASN A 111 -0.89 -37.69 0.00
CA ASN A 111 -1.32 -39.04 0.39
C ASN A 111 -0.58 -39.58 1.64
N ASN A 112 -0.67 -38.85 2.75
CA ASN A 112 -0.02 -39.17 4.02
C ASN A 112 1.53 -39.32 3.96
N GLY A 113 2.18 -38.74 2.96
CA GLY A 113 3.62 -38.82 2.75
C GLY A 113 4.05 -39.86 1.73
N GLU A 114 3.09 -40.58 1.14
CA GLU A 114 3.30 -41.57 0.10
C GLU A 114 2.52 -41.17 -1.17
N PRO A 115 2.88 -40.05 -1.82
CA PRO A 115 2.28 -39.68 -3.10
C PRO A 115 2.48 -40.79 -4.13
N ASP A 116 1.51 -40.99 -5.02
CA ASP A 116 1.64 -41.95 -6.11
C ASP A 116 2.82 -41.58 -7.00
N LYS A 117 3.64 -42.58 -7.38
CA LYS A 117 4.79 -42.36 -8.26
C LYS A 117 4.33 -41.96 -9.65
N GLN A 118 4.82 -40.84 -10.15
CA GLN A 118 4.46 -40.30 -11.46
C GLN A 118 5.61 -40.45 -12.45
N GLY A 119 5.33 -40.97 -13.64
CA GLY A 119 6.28 -41.05 -14.75
C GLY A 119 7.58 -41.82 -14.43
N GLY A 120 8.73 -41.19 -14.68
CA GLY A 120 10.06 -41.79 -14.53
C GLY A 120 10.58 -41.92 -13.09
N GLU A 121 9.80 -41.53 -12.08
CA GLU A 121 10.18 -41.57 -10.66
C GLU A 121 10.52 -42.98 -10.17
N ALA A 122 9.97 -44.03 -10.78
CA ALA A 122 10.33 -45.41 -10.49
C ALA A 122 11.81 -45.73 -10.84
N ARG A 123 12.39 -45.00 -11.80
CA ARG A 123 13.79 -45.16 -12.23
C ARG A 123 14.74 -44.21 -11.49
N ASN A 124 14.23 -43.12 -10.93
CA ASN A 124 15.00 -42.15 -10.17
C ASN A 124 14.27 -41.82 -8.86
N TYR A 125 14.67 -42.53 -7.80
CA TYR A 125 14.05 -42.38 -6.48
C TYR A 125 14.35 -41.02 -5.83
N GLN A 126 15.46 -40.37 -6.18
CA GLN A 126 15.76 -39.03 -5.64
C GLN A 126 14.69 -38.00 -6.05
N LYS A 127 14.25 -38.02 -7.32
CA LYS A 127 13.17 -37.15 -7.78
C LYS A 127 11.87 -37.34 -7.00
N TYR A 128 11.56 -38.58 -6.62
CA TYR A 128 10.41 -38.88 -5.78
C TYR A 128 10.56 -38.22 -4.40
N LEU A 129 11.71 -38.39 -3.74
CA LEU A 129 11.98 -37.76 -2.44
C LEU A 129 11.90 -36.24 -2.50
N ASP A 130 12.46 -35.63 -3.56
CA ASP A 130 12.41 -34.19 -3.76
C ASP A 130 10.97 -33.69 -3.94
N ARG A 131 10.14 -34.42 -4.70
CA ARG A 131 8.70 -34.07 -4.85
C ARG A 131 7.93 -34.22 -3.54
N VAL A 132 8.16 -35.28 -2.78
CA VAL A 132 7.56 -35.48 -1.45
C VAL A 132 7.92 -34.30 -0.52
N ALA A 133 9.18 -33.88 -0.54
CA ALA A 133 9.65 -32.74 0.23
C ALA A 133 8.98 -31.42 -0.23
N GLU A 134 8.84 -31.21 -1.54
CA GLU A 134 8.19 -30.02 -2.09
C GLU A 134 6.68 -29.98 -1.79
N LEU A 135 5.98 -31.12 -1.87
CA LEU A 135 4.57 -31.23 -1.48
C LEU A 135 4.40 -30.89 0.00
N LYS A 136 5.26 -31.42 0.87
CA LYS A 136 5.25 -31.09 2.30
C LYS A 136 5.53 -29.60 2.56
N ALA A 137 6.49 -29.02 1.85
CA ALA A 137 6.80 -27.59 1.95
C ALA A 137 5.63 -26.71 1.45
N SER A 138 4.94 -27.15 0.40
CA SER A 138 3.76 -26.46 -0.15
C SER A 138 2.57 -26.52 0.80
N LEU A 139 2.35 -27.67 1.45
CA LEU A 139 1.35 -27.81 2.52
C LEU A 139 1.62 -26.85 3.68
N ALA A 140 2.86 -26.79 4.17
CA ALA A 140 3.23 -25.90 5.27
C ALA A 140 3.03 -24.42 4.92
N ARG A 141 3.39 -24.00 3.69
CA ARG A 141 3.12 -22.64 3.20
C ARG A 141 1.63 -22.33 3.17
N THR A 142 0.83 -23.24 2.59
CA THR A 142 -0.63 -23.07 2.49
C THR A 142 -1.29 -23.02 3.88
N GLU A 143 -0.81 -23.82 4.84
CA GLU A 143 -1.25 -23.77 6.23
C GLU A 143 -0.96 -22.41 6.89
N SER A 144 0.22 -21.85 6.64
CA SER A 144 0.57 -20.50 7.08
C SER A 144 -0.33 -19.44 6.46
N ASP A 145 -0.62 -19.53 5.16
CA ASP A 145 -1.50 -18.60 4.44
C ASP A 145 -2.93 -18.64 5.02
N ILE A 146 -3.47 -19.84 5.25
CA ILE A 146 -4.79 -20.01 5.89
C ILE A 146 -4.80 -19.38 7.29
N ALA A 147 -3.75 -19.60 8.09
CA ALA A 147 -3.65 -18.99 9.42
C ALA A 147 -3.57 -17.46 9.34
N GLY A 148 -2.84 -16.91 8.36
CA GLY A 148 -2.76 -15.48 8.09
C GLY A 148 -4.12 -14.89 7.73
N LEU A 149 -4.80 -15.46 6.74
CA LEU A 149 -6.11 -15.02 6.27
C LEU A 149 -7.16 -15.04 7.39
N ARG A 150 -7.17 -16.09 8.23
CA ARG A 150 -8.06 -16.15 9.41
C ARG A 150 -7.83 -14.99 10.37
N ARG A 151 -6.56 -14.70 10.70
CA ARG A 151 -6.22 -13.58 11.58
C ARG A 151 -6.64 -12.23 10.99
N GLU A 152 -6.56 -12.06 9.67
CA GLU A 152 -7.03 -10.83 9.03
C GLU A 152 -8.56 -10.69 9.08
N ILE A 153 -9.30 -11.77 8.85
CA ILE A 153 -10.77 -11.80 8.96
C ILE A 153 -11.21 -11.48 10.39
N ASP A 154 -10.51 -12.04 11.38
CA ASP A 154 -10.79 -11.83 12.81
C ASP A 154 -10.47 -10.38 13.25
N ARG A 155 -9.49 -9.74 12.60
CA ARG A 155 -9.15 -8.33 12.85
C ARG A 155 -10.22 -7.36 12.33
N LEU A 156 -11.00 -7.75 11.32
CA LEU A 156 -12.07 -6.89 10.80
C LEU A 156 -13.18 -6.73 11.84
N PRO A 157 -13.73 -5.51 12.00
CA PRO A 157 -14.78 -5.26 12.98
C PRO A 157 -15.94 -6.23 12.77
N PRO A 158 -16.59 -6.72 13.84
CA PRO A 158 -17.78 -7.54 13.69
C PRO A 158 -18.84 -6.72 12.93
N ALA A 159 -19.59 -7.38 12.05
CA ALA A 159 -20.57 -6.72 11.17
C ALA A 159 -21.66 -5.92 11.93
N SER A 160 -21.73 -6.05 13.25
CA SER A 160 -22.67 -5.37 14.12
C SER A 160 -22.13 -5.22 15.55
N SER A 161 -21.44 -4.12 15.82
CA SER A 161 -21.36 -3.58 17.18
C SER A 161 -21.35 -2.06 17.12
N SER A 162 -22.50 -1.47 16.75
CA SER A 162 -22.80 -0.10 17.15
C SER A 162 -23.25 -0.18 18.62
N PRO A 163 -22.56 0.46 19.57
CA PRO A 163 -23.12 0.64 20.90
C PRO A 163 -24.27 1.64 20.76
N SER A 164 -25.49 1.21 21.07
CA SER A 164 -26.55 2.16 21.42
C SER A 164 -26.13 2.85 22.71
N GLN A 165 -25.77 4.12 22.63
CA GLN A 165 -25.86 5.09 23.71
C GLN A 165 -26.33 6.41 23.12
#